data_AF-A0A9E6JRJ1-F1
#
_entry.id   AF-A0A9E6JRJ1-F1
#
_cell.length_a   1.000
_cell.length_b   1.000
_cell.length_c   1.000
_cell.angle_alpha   90.00
_cell.angle_beta   90.00
_cell.angle_gamma   90.00
#
_symmetry.space_group_name_H-M   'P 1'
#
loop_
_entity.id
_entity.type
_entity.pdbx_description
1 polymer ?
#
loop_
_entity_poly.entity_id
_entity_poly.type
_entity_poly.pdbx_seq_one_letter_code
_entity_poly.pdbx_strand_id
1 'polypeptide(L)' 'DMGKNQVSLVKKNNCLYQGKGIIVKCKSGRKLWKATLLSPGLNNPAFTFDVRD' A
#
# COMPACT_ATOMS: atom_id res chain seq x y z
N ASP A 1 -16.43 8.93 4.45
CA ASP A 1 -15.15 9.29 5.08
C ASP A 1 -14.07 8.40 4.51
N MET A 2 -12.90 8.94 4.14
CA MET A 2 -11.92 8.24 3.28
C MET A 2 -11.04 7.22 4.00
N GLY A 3 -11.31 6.91 5.28
CA GLY A 3 -10.55 5.96 6.08
C GLY A 3 -9.06 6.31 6.19
N LYS A 4 -8.29 5.48 6.88
CA LYS A 4 -6.83 5.58 6.82
C LYS A 4 -6.40 4.90 5.52
N ASN A 5 -5.65 5.60 4.65
CA ASN A 5 -5.00 5.03 3.46
C ASN A 5 -3.89 4.05 3.89
N GLN A 6 -4.29 2.98 4.55
CA GLN A 6 -3.45 2.01 5.23
C GLN A 6 -4.06 0.63 5.06
N VAL A 7 -3.21 -0.37 4.86
CA VAL A 7 -3.60 -1.77 4.77
C VAL A 7 -2.82 -2.54 5.82
N SER A 8 -3.55 -3.22 6.71
CA SER A 8 -2.94 -4.19 7.63
C SER A 8 -2.61 -5.46 6.85
N LEU A 9 -1.35 -5.88 6.90
CA LEU A 9 -0.91 -7.12 6.28
C LEU A 9 -0.92 -8.26 7.30
N VAL A 10 -1.38 -9.44 6.86
CA VAL A 10 -1.37 -10.67 7.66
C VAL A 10 -0.38 -11.64 7.03
N LYS A 11 0.47 -12.27 7.85
CA LYS A 11 1.41 -13.31 7.39
C LYS A 11 0.61 -14.50 6.85
N LYS A 12 0.92 -14.94 5.63
CA LYS A 12 0.31 -16.11 4.97
C LYS A 12 1.24 -17.31 4.94
N ASN A 13 2.55 -17.07 4.77
CA ASN A 13 3.60 -18.09 4.89
C ASN A 13 4.94 -17.39 5.22
N ASN A 14 6.06 -18.12 5.14
CA ASN A 14 7.38 -17.62 5.54
C ASN A 14 7.83 -16.34 4.79
N CYS A 15 7.38 -16.12 3.55
CA CYS A 15 7.82 -15.00 2.73
C CYS A 15 6.65 -14.18 2.14
N LEU A 16 5.41 -14.41 2.59
CA LEU A 16 4.22 -13.76 2.07
C LEU A 16 3.40 -13.11 3.18
N TYR A 17 3.17 -11.82 3.03
CA TYR A 17 2.24 -11.02 3.81
C TYR A 17 1.18 -10.43 2.88
N GLN A 18 -0.09 -10.44 3.27
CA GLN A 18 -1.19 -9.99 2.41
C GLN A 18 -2.24 -9.22 3.19
N GLY A 19 -2.77 -8.17 2.60
CA GLY A 19 -3.91 -7.40 3.10
C GLY A 19 -4.76 -6.88 1.94
N LYS A 20 -5.95 -6.38 2.23
CA LYS A 20 -6.85 -5.75 1.25
C LYS A 20 -7.06 -4.28 1.62
N GLY A 21 -7.05 -3.42 0.61
CA GLY A 21 -7.32 -2.00 0.74
C GLY A 21 -7.94 -1.44 -0.53
N ILE A 22 -8.42 -0.20 -0.45
CA ILE A 22 -8.98 0.53 -1.59
C ILE A 22 -7.99 1.63 -1.94
N ILE A 23 -7.57 1.66 -3.21
CA ILE A 23 -6.84 2.81 -3.75
C ILE A 23 -7.87 3.69 -4.44
N VAL A 24 -8.09 4.87 -3.87
CA VAL A 24 -9.07 5.82 -4.39
C VAL A 24 -8.49 6.58 -5.58
N LYS A 25 -9.29 6.76 -6.64
CA LYS A 25 -8.86 7.58 -7.77
C LYS A 25 -8.70 9.04 -7.33
N CYS A 26 -7.52 9.63 -7.59
CA CYS A 26 -7.31 11.04 -7.30
C CYS A 26 -8.06 11.90 -8.33
N LYS A 27 -8.75 12.96 -7.88
CA LYS A 27 -9.43 13.92 -8.79
C LYS A 27 -8.51 14.55 -9.83
N SER A 28 -7.21 14.62 -9.53
CA SER A 28 -6.18 15.12 -10.47
C SER A 28 -5.84 14.16 -11.61
N GLY A 29 -6.35 12.93 -11.60
CA GLY A 29 -6.03 11.90 -12.59
C GLY A 29 -4.64 11.27 -12.43
N ARG A 30 -3.85 11.67 -11.42
CA ARG A 30 -2.55 11.07 -11.13
C ARG A 30 -2.69 9.58 -10.76
N LYS A 31 -1.87 8.76 -11.42
CA LYS A 31 -1.86 7.29 -11.29
C LYS A 31 -0.64 6.74 -10.55
N LEU A 32 0.38 7.57 -10.33
CA LEU A 32 1.58 7.16 -9.59
C LEU A 32 1.30 7.20 -8.09
N TRP A 33 1.41 6.05 -7.43
CA TRP A 33 1.22 5.89 -5.99
C TRP A 33 2.53 5.50 -5.31
N LYS A 34 2.70 5.96 -4.07
CA LYS A 34 3.77 5.54 -3.17
C LYS A 34 3.15 4.87 -1.95
N ALA A 35 3.64 3.68 -1.61
CA ALA A 35 3.31 2.99 -0.38
C ALA A 35 4.57 2.76 0.45
N THR A 36 4.50 3.03 1.75
CA THR A 36 5.58 2.73 2.70
C THR A 36 5.17 1.51 3.52
N LEU A 37 6.00 0.46 3.48
CA LEU A 37 5.82 -0.68 4.37
C LEU A 37 6.33 -0.28 5.76
N LEU A 38 5.47 -0.31 6.77
CA LEU A 38 5.89 -0.06 8.15
C LEU A 38 6.46 -1.36 8.74
N SER A 39 7.79 -1.45 8.80
CA SER A 39 8.52 -2.57 9.38
C SER A 39 9.87 -2.10 9.91
N PRO A 40 10.07 -2.05 11.24
CA PRO A 40 11.35 -1.67 11.84
C PRO A 40 12.51 -2.53 11.36
N GLY A 41 12.29 -3.84 11.20
CA GLY A 41 13.33 -4.78 10.75
C GLY A 41 13.74 -4.62 9.28
N LEU A 42 12.97 -3.86 8.49
CA LEU A 42 13.26 -3.60 7.07
C LEU A 42 13.58 -2.12 6.80
N ASN A 43 13.69 -1.30 7.85
CA ASN A 43 13.89 0.14 7.74
C ASN A 43 12.83 0.86 6.88
N ASN A 44 11.57 0.48 7.07
CA ASN A 44 10.40 1.11 6.43
C ASN A 44 10.54 1.39 4.91
N PRO A 45 10.74 0.36 4.07
CA PRO A 45 10.99 0.57 2.65
C PRO A 45 9.75 1.14 1.95
N ALA A 46 9.98 1.95 0.92
CA ALA A 46 8.93 2.54 0.12
C ALA A 46 8.93 2.00 -1.31
N PHE A 47 7.73 1.84 -1.87
CA PHE A 47 7.49 1.30 -3.19
C PHE A 47 6.62 2.28 -3.98
N THR A 48 6.90 2.40 -5.26
CA THR A 48 6.15 3.24 -6.19
C THR A 48 5.56 2.38 -7.29
N PHE A 49 4.30 2.62 -7.64
CA PHE A 49 3.60 1.84 -8.66
C PHE A 49 2.50 2.67 -9.33
N ASP A 50 2.21 2.34 -10.58
CA ASP A 50 1.09 2.92 -11.31
C ASP A 50 -0.20 2.13 -11.05
N VAL A 51 -1.26 2.85 -10.71
CA VAL A 51 -2.61 2.31 -10.59
C VAL A 51 -3.31 2.48 -11.93
N ARG A 52 -3.64 1.35 -12.56
CA ARG A 52 -4.40 1.33 -13.81
C ARG A 52 -5.88 1.63 -13.51
N ASP A 53 -6.57 2.15 -14.52
CA ASP A 53 -8.03 2.34 -14.47
C ASP A 53 -8.77 0.99 -14.46
#